data_AF-A0A1G3RSP4-F1
#
_entry.id   AF-A0A1G3RSP4-F1
#
_cell.length_a   1.000
_cell.length_b   1.000
_cell.length_c   1.000
_cell.angle_alpha   90.00
_cell.angle_beta   90.00
_cell.angle_gamma   90.00
#
_symmetry.space_group_name_H-M   'P 1'
#
loop_
_entity.id
_entity.type
_entity.pdbx_description
1 polymer ?
#
loop_
_entity_poly.entity_id
_entity_poly.type
_entity_poly.pdbx_seq_one_letter_code
_entity_poly.pdbx_strand_id
1 'polypeptide(L)'
;MTKSLVTLKSQVALLLMLLLPASYLAAAPSEWGASAEARLTPSVALVQLLGSTGGTNGISLAGPSADRAPEPSASLLLEAAILFSDPDEARAKSTRQAVLLAMEEATGLADRHSTDYELGEAVLALAHERFFTRYVEAESRLDAAVLDGRYNCVSSSALYLILARAAGLDAGGVITKDHSFCVIQAGDRTIDIETTNPFGFDPGSKKEFQDSFGRVTGYSYVPPSDYRSREKVDGRHLMALILWNRATLLERSGQWAQAVALAVDAYAYSPDPGSQRQLEDRLYNNAGALLNEKRWREALPFLERAIGLYGPSTRLEGLAGQARLAILADELELMDPRSGIAAIADAWEQGLVDRKHRDELLAYAYGRLAEDERSVGGWSAAWEALKQGMAAAPQSSQLARMAETARKNWTYEIHNRFAILYNEGNYQEAFAVMEEALTVLPGERLFRDDAATALKAIKP
;
A
#
# COMPACT_ATOMS: atom_id res chain seq x y z
N MET A 1 -26.00 -7.45 -19.90
CA MET A 1 -25.15 -8.31 -19.04
C MET A 1 -23.75 -7.72 -18.79
N THR A 2 -23.12 -7.05 -19.77
CA THR A 2 -21.84 -6.31 -19.61
C THR A 2 -21.79 -5.30 -18.45
N LYS A 3 -22.93 -4.67 -18.08
CA LYS A 3 -22.99 -3.75 -16.93
C LYS A 3 -22.61 -4.38 -15.59
N SER A 4 -22.86 -5.68 -15.35
CA SER A 4 -22.59 -6.28 -14.03
C SER A 4 -21.11 -6.43 -13.74
N LEU A 5 -20.32 -6.88 -14.73
CA LEU A 5 -18.87 -7.02 -14.58
C LEU A 5 -18.16 -5.67 -14.66
N VAL A 6 -18.67 -4.74 -15.47
CA VAL A 6 -18.22 -3.35 -15.45
C VAL A 6 -18.49 -2.73 -14.08
N THR A 7 -19.65 -2.99 -13.45
CA THR A 7 -19.94 -2.54 -12.09
C THR A 7 -19.04 -3.22 -11.05
N LEU A 8 -18.71 -4.51 -11.20
CA LEU A 8 -17.77 -5.19 -10.29
C LEU A 8 -16.35 -4.63 -10.43
N LYS A 9 -15.83 -4.52 -11.66
CA LYS A 9 -14.54 -3.88 -11.97
C LYS A 9 -14.53 -2.41 -11.52
N SER A 10 -15.66 -1.71 -11.66
CA SER A 10 -15.81 -0.34 -11.19
C SER A 10 -15.99 -0.24 -9.69
N GLN A 11 -16.59 -1.22 -9.00
CA GLN A 11 -16.72 -1.24 -7.55
C GLN A 11 -15.39 -1.60 -6.90
N VAL A 12 -14.63 -2.52 -7.47
CA VAL A 12 -13.23 -2.78 -7.11
C VAL A 12 -12.41 -1.50 -7.34
N ALA A 13 -12.52 -0.86 -8.50
CA ALA A 13 -11.85 0.41 -8.79
C ALA A 13 -12.31 1.60 -7.91
N LEU A 14 -13.60 1.68 -7.55
CA LEU A 14 -14.16 2.75 -6.72
C LEU A 14 -13.81 2.54 -5.24
N LEU A 15 -13.77 1.30 -4.77
CA LEU A 15 -13.24 0.94 -3.45
C LEU A 15 -11.74 1.26 -3.36
N LEU A 16 -11.00 1.07 -4.46
CA LEU A 16 -9.58 1.44 -4.59
C LEU A 16 -9.37 2.98 -4.64
N MET A 17 -10.28 3.74 -5.26
CA MET A 17 -10.23 5.21 -5.29
C MET A 17 -10.60 5.87 -3.96
N LEU A 18 -11.39 5.22 -3.10
CA LEU A 18 -11.83 5.76 -1.81
C LEU A 18 -10.80 5.57 -0.68
N LEU A 19 -9.68 4.90 -0.93
CA LEU A 19 -8.64 4.59 0.06
C LEU A 19 -7.34 5.38 -0.12
N LEU A 20 -7.26 6.29 -1.11
CA LEU A 20 -6.15 7.21 -1.28
C LEU A 20 -6.67 8.66 -1.44
N PRO A 21 -5.99 9.66 -0.86
CA PRO A 21 -6.35 11.06 -1.10
C PRO A 21 -6.26 11.40 -2.59
N ALA A 22 -7.26 12.15 -3.09
CA ALA A 22 -7.48 12.47 -4.51
C ALA A 22 -6.33 13.21 -5.24
N SER A 23 -5.21 13.49 -4.56
CA SER A 23 -4.06 14.24 -5.07
C SER A 23 -3.04 13.40 -5.86
N TYR A 24 -3.30 12.13 -6.18
CA TYR A 24 -2.28 11.18 -6.67
C TYR A 24 -2.46 10.60 -8.08
N LEU A 25 -3.30 11.20 -8.93
CA LEU A 25 -3.52 10.76 -10.32
C LEU A 25 -2.58 11.46 -11.32
N ALA A 26 -1.26 11.33 -11.16
CA ALA A 26 -0.29 11.66 -12.20
C ALA A 26 0.38 10.37 -12.70
N ALA A 27 0.26 10.12 -14.01
CA ALA A 27 0.74 8.90 -14.67
C ALA A 27 2.25 8.71 -14.49
N ALA A 28 2.65 7.53 -14.00
CA ALA A 28 4.05 7.10 -13.91
C ALA A 28 4.43 6.23 -15.14
N PRO A 29 5.70 6.20 -15.57
CA PRO A 29 6.15 5.36 -16.68
C PRO A 29 6.10 3.87 -16.33
N SER A 30 5.69 3.06 -17.32
CA SER A 30 5.57 1.60 -17.26
C SER A 30 6.95 0.90 -17.32
N GLU A 31 7.71 0.90 -16.22
CA GLU A 31 8.91 0.06 -16.09
C GLU A 31 8.80 -0.87 -14.87
N TRP A 32 8.10 -1.98 -15.07
CA TRP A 32 8.01 -3.08 -14.13
C TRP A 32 8.20 -4.41 -14.86
N GLY A 33 9.46 -4.79 -15.03
CA GLY A 33 9.87 -6.11 -15.49
C GLY A 33 11.23 -6.42 -14.86
N ALA A 34 11.40 -7.63 -14.33
CA ALA A 34 12.59 -8.14 -13.60
C ALA A 34 13.10 -7.31 -12.39
N SER A 35 12.79 -6.01 -12.30
CA SER A 35 13.23 -5.08 -11.26
C SER A 35 12.42 -5.15 -9.96
N ALA A 36 11.31 -5.89 -9.93
CA ALA A 36 10.46 -6.00 -8.75
C ALA A 36 11.14 -6.82 -7.63
N GLU A 37 11.91 -7.86 -7.97
CA GLU A 37 12.66 -8.65 -6.99
C GLU A 37 13.75 -7.83 -6.29
N ALA A 38 14.45 -6.98 -7.04
CA ALA A 38 15.52 -6.12 -6.52
C ALA A 38 15.01 -5.05 -5.53
N ARG A 39 13.71 -4.74 -5.52
CA ARG A 39 13.11 -3.68 -4.71
C ARG A 39 12.57 -4.15 -3.36
N LEU A 40 12.48 -5.46 -3.14
CA LEU A 40 12.00 -6.09 -1.89
C LEU A 40 13.15 -6.72 -1.09
N THR A 41 14.39 -6.41 -1.43
CA THR A 41 15.57 -6.85 -0.69
C THR A 41 16.46 -5.66 -0.40
N PRO A 42 17.16 -5.65 0.75
CA PRO A 42 18.09 -4.58 1.07
C PRO A 42 19.15 -4.40 -0.04
N SER A 43 19.55 -3.17 -0.28
CA SER A 43 20.59 -2.85 -1.26
C SER A 43 21.92 -3.48 -0.88
N VAL A 44 22.71 -3.88 -1.89
CA VAL A 44 24.03 -4.51 -1.67
C VAL A 44 24.94 -3.61 -0.84
N ALA A 45 24.88 -2.29 -1.06
CA ALA A 45 25.66 -1.32 -0.31
C ALA A 45 25.27 -1.30 1.18
N LEU A 46 23.97 -1.38 1.50
CA LEU A 46 23.51 -1.49 2.89
C LEU A 46 23.96 -2.81 3.53
N VAL A 47 23.83 -3.93 2.80
CA VAL A 47 24.31 -5.24 3.28
C VAL A 47 25.80 -5.21 3.59
N GLN A 48 26.61 -4.57 2.74
CA GLN A 48 28.04 -4.38 2.96
C GLN A 48 28.33 -3.50 4.18
N LEU A 49 27.60 -2.39 4.34
CA LEU A 49 27.72 -1.51 5.50
C LEU A 49 27.43 -2.29 6.80
N LEU A 50 26.34 -3.07 6.85
CA LEU A 50 25.99 -3.89 8.00
C LEU A 50 27.01 -5.01 8.25
N GLY A 51 27.47 -5.69 7.20
CA GLY A 51 28.45 -6.77 7.28
C GLY A 51 29.84 -6.32 7.74
N SER A 52 30.26 -5.10 7.41
CA SER A 52 31.54 -4.51 7.86
C SER A 52 31.64 -4.30 9.37
N THR A 53 30.52 -4.42 10.10
CA THR A 53 30.45 -4.19 11.55
C THR A 53 30.51 -5.46 12.42
N GLY A 54 30.82 -6.63 11.83
CA GLY A 54 31.17 -7.84 12.59
C GLY A 54 29.99 -8.69 13.09
N GLY A 55 28.77 -8.47 12.60
CA GLY A 55 27.60 -9.31 12.88
C GLY A 55 27.24 -10.21 11.71
N THR A 56 27.98 -11.30 11.47
CA THR A 56 27.52 -12.38 10.58
C THR A 56 26.53 -13.27 11.34
N ASN A 57 25.29 -12.82 11.45
CA ASN A 57 24.13 -13.71 11.52
C ASN A 57 23.08 -13.04 10.62
N GLY A 58 22.56 -13.80 9.65
CA GLY A 58 21.81 -13.26 8.52
C GLY A 58 20.80 -12.18 8.92
N ILE A 59 20.64 -11.18 8.05
CA ILE A 59 19.60 -10.16 8.17
C ILE A 59 18.29 -10.89 8.40
N SER A 60 17.88 -11.02 9.66
CA SER A 60 16.63 -11.62 10.03
C SER A 60 15.60 -10.57 9.69
N LEU A 61 14.95 -10.74 8.53
CA LEU A 61 13.72 -10.01 8.21
C LEU A 61 12.59 -10.39 9.18
N ALA A 62 12.81 -11.39 10.04
CA ALA A 62 11.88 -11.77 11.10
C ALA A 62 12.05 -10.86 12.32
N GLY A 63 11.11 -9.91 12.44
CA GLY A 63 10.59 -9.30 13.68
C GLY A 63 11.57 -8.47 14.53
N PRO A 64 11.07 -7.45 15.25
CA PRO A 64 11.91 -6.68 16.18
C PRO A 64 12.40 -7.58 17.31
N SER A 65 13.72 -7.79 17.40
CA SER A 65 14.37 -8.38 18.58
C SER A 65 14.44 -7.34 19.70
N ALA A 66 14.15 -7.75 20.93
CA ALA A 66 14.05 -6.86 22.10
C ALA A 66 15.42 -6.37 22.64
N ASP A 67 16.53 -6.98 22.22
CA ASP A 67 17.87 -6.53 22.59
C ASP A 67 18.32 -5.41 21.64
N ARG A 68 18.23 -4.16 22.10
CA ARG A 68 18.78 -3.01 21.37
C ARG A 68 20.28 -3.19 21.25
N ALA A 69 20.75 -3.32 20.01
CA ALA A 69 22.17 -3.27 19.68
C ALA A 69 22.81 -1.99 20.28
N PRO A 70 24.11 -2.03 20.64
CA PRO A 70 24.79 -0.84 21.12
C PRO A 70 24.69 0.29 20.09
N GLU A 71 24.61 1.51 20.59
CA GLU A 71 24.49 2.70 19.76
C GLU A 71 25.66 2.81 18.75
N PRO A 72 25.40 3.19 17.49
CA PRO A 72 26.42 3.31 16.44
C PRO A 72 27.56 4.29 16.78
N SER A 73 28.76 3.99 16.29
CA SER A 73 29.88 4.94 16.30
C SER A 73 29.63 6.11 15.34
N ALA A 74 30.29 7.25 15.58
CA ALA A 74 30.21 8.41 14.69
C ALA A 74 30.59 8.06 13.24
N SER A 75 31.63 7.24 13.04
CA SER A 75 32.05 6.80 11.70
C SER A 75 30.99 5.94 11.02
N LEU A 76 30.31 5.05 11.75
CA LEU A 76 29.23 4.24 11.17
C LEU A 76 28.03 5.12 10.78
N LEU A 77 27.68 6.11 11.62
CA LEU A 77 26.62 7.08 11.31
C LEU A 77 26.97 7.91 10.08
N LEU A 78 28.23 8.34 9.92
CA LEU A 78 28.70 9.06 8.75
C LEU A 78 28.53 8.22 7.47
N GLU A 79 29.01 6.97 7.47
CA GLU A 79 28.88 6.11 6.29
C GLU A 79 27.42 5.81 5.94
N ALA A 80 26.57 5.58 6.96
CA ALA A 80 25.13 5.43 6.77
C ALA A 80 24.49 6.69 6.17
N ALA A 81 24.79 7.87 6.72
CA ALA A 81 24.24 9.13 6.24
C ALA A 81 24.67 9.44 4.79
N ILE A 82 25.93 9.17 4.43
CA ILE A 82 26.41 9.30 3.05
C ILE A 82 25.68 8.32 2.14
N LEU A 83 25.61 7.05 2.52
CA LEU A 83 24.90 6.02 1.75
C LEU A 83 23.44 6.41 1.50
N PHE A 84 22.72 6.83 2.55
CA PHE A 84 21.31 7.18 2.47
C PHE A 84 21.05 8.49 1.75
N SER A 85 22.06 9.35 1.66
CA SER A 85 22.00 10.55 0.83
C SER A 85 22.15 10.24 -0.65
N ASP A 86 22.73 9.08 -1.01
CA ASP A 86 22.94 8.60 -2.37
C ASP A 86 23.58 9.67 -3.30
N PRO A 87 24.73 10.25 -2.92
CA PRO A 87 25.51 11.11 -3.80
C PRO A 87 26.28 10.29 -4.84
N ASP A 88 26.70 10.96 -5.91
CA ASP A 88 27.75 10.40 -6.77
C ASP A 88 29.06 10.19 -5.99
N GLU A 89 29.98 9.39 -6.56
CA GLU A 89 31.22 9.00 -5.89
C GLU A 89 32.10 10.20 -5.50
N ALA A 90 32.16 11.24 -6.34
CA ALA A 90 32.98 12.42 -6.08
C ALA A 90 32.40 13.23 -4.91
N ARG A 91 31.08 13.42 -4.88
CA ARG A 91 30.38 14.07 -3.76
C ARG A 91 30.44 13.23 -2.49
N ALA A 92 30.33 11.91 -2.57
CA ALA A 92 30.49 11.01 -1.43
C ALA A 92 31.87 11.18 -0.78
N LYS A 93 32.94 11.20 -1.60
CA LYS A 93 34.32 11.39 -1.15
C LYS A 93 34.53 12.76 -0.50
N SER A 94 34.07 13.83 -1.15
CA SER A 94 34.19 15.20 -0.64
C SER A 94 33.42 15.39 0.67
N THR A 95 32.20 14.84 0.75
CA THR A 95 31.38 14.88 1.97
C THR A 95 32.10 14.16 3.11
N ARG A 96 32.58 12.93 2.86
CA ARG A 96 33.33 12.16 3.85
C ARG A 96 34.55 12.91 4.36
N GLN A 97 35.35 13.47 3.46
CA GLN A 97 36.55 14.22 3.84
C GLN A 97 36.20 15.44 4.69
N ALA A 98 35.19 16.22 4.29
CA ALA A 98 34.77 17.41 5.03
C ALA A 98 34.24 17.07 6.44
N VAL A 99 33.44 16.00 6.57
CA VAL A 99 32.91 15.59 7.86
C VAL A 99 33.99 14.96 8.74
N LEU A 100 34.93 14.18 8.20
CA LEU A 100 36.06 13.65 8.98
C LEU A 100 36.93 14.77 9.58
N LEU A 101 37.20 15.83 8.82
CA LEU A 101 37.92 17.00 9.35
C LEU A 101 37.13 17.71 10.46
N ALA A 102 35.80 17.83 10.30
CA ALA A 102 34.95 18.39 11.34
C ALA A 102 34.83 17.48 12.57
N MET A 103 34.89 16.16 12.40
CA MET A 103 34.95 15.19 13.51
C MET A 103 36.24 15.34 14.30
N GLU A 104 37.39 15.49 13.63
CA GLU A 104 38.68 15.77 14.29
C GLU A 104 38.64 17.09 15.07
N GLU A 105 38.04 18.13 14.49
CA GLU A 105 37.84 19.42 15.16
C GLU A 105 36.91 19.28 16.38
N ALA A 106 35.81 18.53 16.25
CA ALA A 106 34.88 18.24 17.35
C ALA A 106 35.56 17.45 18.48
N THR A 107 36.41 16.47 18.17
CA THR A 107 37.25 15.79 19.17
C THR A 107 38.18 16.77 19.87
N GLY A 108 38.82 17.69 19.13
CA GLY A 108 39.69 18.72 19.71
C GLY A 108 38.96 19.77 20.58
N LEU A 109 37.64 19.93 20.42
CA LEU A 109 36.83 20.76 21.31
C LEU A 109 36.69 20.14 22.70
N ALA A 110 36.72 18.80 22.82
CA ALA A 110 36.61 18.12 24.11
C ALA A 110 37.74 18.49 25.07
N ASP A 111 38.93 18.83 24.55
CA ASP A 111 40.07 19.29 25.36
C ASP A 111 39.92 20.74 25.86
N ARG A 112 39.01 21.52 25.25
CA ARG A 112 38.84 22.96 25.50
C ARG A 112 37.64 23.29 26.37
N HIS A 113 36.70 22.36 26.49
CA HIS A 113 35.47 22.53 27.25
C HIS A 113 35.44 21.58 28.44
N SER A 114 35.12 22.12 29.61
CA SER A 114 35.22 21.36 30.87
C SER A 114 33.93 20.59 31.19
N THR A 115 32.86 20.86 30.45
CA THR A 115 31.54 20.26 30.67
C THR A 115 30.90 19.81 29.37
N ASP A 116 30.14 18.71 29.42
CA ASP A 116 29.38 18.20 28.27
C ASP A 116 28.37 19.23 27.73
N TYR A 117 27.87 20.11 28.61
CA TYR A 117 26.98 21.21 28.23
C TYR A 117 27.69 22.20 27.30
N GLU A 118 28.85 22.73 27.72
CA GLU A 118 29.63 23.67 26.91
C GLU A 118 30.15 23.01 25.62
N LEU A 119 30.56 21.74 25.70
CA LEU A 119 31.02 20.97 24.56
C LEU A 119 29.89 20.76 23.53
N GLY A 120 28.68 20.43 23.98
CA GLY A 120 27.52 20.28 23.11
C GLY A 120 27.15 21.57 22.38
N GLU A 121 27.19 22.71 23.08
CA GLU A 121 26.95 24.02 22.48
C GLU A 121 28.02 24.36 21.43
N ALA A 122 29.29 24.10 21.75
CA ALA A 122 30.41 24.32 20.82
C ALA A 122 30.32 23.43 19.56
N VAL A 123 29.87 22.18 19.71
CA VAL A 123 29.63 21.28 18.56
C VAL A 123 28.50 21.79 17.66
N LEU A 124 27.42 22.33 18.25
CA LEU A 124 26.35 22.95 17.45
C LEU A 124 26.86 24.17 16.68
N ALA A 125 27.63 25.03 17.35
CA ALA A 125 28.24 26.20 16.72
C ALA A 125 29.16 25.78 15.55
N LEU A 126 30.01 24.77 15.75
CA LEU A 126 30.87 24.22 14.71
C LEU A 126 30.07 23.78 13.46
N ALA A 127 28.96 23.05 13.66
CA ALA A 127 28.13 22.59 12.55
C ALA A 127 27.52 23.76 11.75
N HIS A 128 27.02 24.79 12.44
CA HIS A 128 26.44 25.96 11.81
C HIS A 128 27.47 26.84 11.09
N GLU A 129 28.63 27.08 11.70
CA GLU A 129 29.68 27.92 11.11
C GLU A 129 30.29 27.28 9.87
N ARG A 130 30.40 25.95 9.84
CA ARG A 130 31.04 25.21 8.74
C ARG A 130 30.11 24.93 7.58
N PHE A 131 28.86 24.55 7.87
CA PHE A 131 28.03 23.85 6.88
C PHE A 131 26.68 24.53 6.65
N PHE A 132 25.95 24.90 7.70
CA PHE A 132 24.54 25.27 7.55
C PHE A 132 24.35 26.72 7.09
N THR A 133 23.93 26.89 5.82
CA THR A 133 23.70 28.21 5.22
C THR A 133 22.22 28.52 5.03
N ARG A 134 21.42 27.58 4.51
CA ARG A 134 20.02 27.79 4.17
C ARG A 134 19.14 26.60 4.52
N TYR A 135 18.05 26.86 5.23
CA TYR A 135 17.00 25.87 5.48
C TYR A 135 16.18 25.57 4.20
N VAL A 136 16.03 24.28 3.86
CA VAL A 136 15.24 23.77 2.73
C VAL A 136 14.48 22.53 3.19
N GLU A 137 13.17 22.65 3.42
CA GLU A 137 12.31 21.58 3.99
C GLU A 137 12.50 20.20 3.33
N ALA A 138 12.58 20.15 2.00
CA ALA A 138 12.72 18.90 1.25
C ALA A 138 14.15 18.31 1.23
N GLU A 139 15.16 19.00 1.77
CA GLU A 139 16.56 18.59 1.69
C GLU A 139 17.02 17.88 2.96
N SER A 140 16.95 16.54 2.96
CA SER A 140 17.37 15.70 4.10
C SER A 140 18.76 15.08 3.91
N ARG A 141 19.42 15.33 2.78
CA ARG A 141 20.70 14.70 2.44
C ARG A 141 21.86 15.33 3.18
N LEU A 142 22.76 14.50 3.70
CA LEU A 142 23.98 14.95 4.36
C LEU A 142 24.93 15.65 3.38
N ASP A 143 25.08 15.13 2.15
CA ASP A 143 26.01 15.71 1.18
C ASP A 143 25.56 17.13 0.75
N ALA A 144 24.26 17.37 0.63
CA ALA A 144 23.72 18.69 0.32
C ALA A 144 23.95 19.68 1.49
N ALA A 145 23.78 19.24 2.73
CA ALA A 145 24.04 20.06 3.91
C ALA A 145 25.53 20.42 4.04
N VAL A 146 26.42 19.46 3.78
CA VAL A 146 27.87 19.63 3.93
C VAL A 146 28.51 20.42 2.78
N LEU A 147 28.10 20.15 1.53
CA LEU A 147 28.75 20.73 0.35
C LEU A 147 28.03 21.97 -0.19
N ASP A 148 26.71 22.04 -0.08
CA ASP A 148 25.91 23.12 -0.66
C ASP A 148 25.33 24.06 0.41
N GLY A 149 25.46 23.68 1.69
CA GLY A 149 24.91 24.39 2.84
C GLY A 149 23.38 24.40 2.93
N ARG A 150 22.71 23.53 2.18
CA ARG A 150 21.25 23.37 2.18
C ARG A 150 20.86 22.25 3.14
N TYR A 151 20.08 22.56 4.16
CA TYR A 151 19.77 21.60 5.23
C TYR A 151 18.31 21.67 5.65
N ASN A 152 17.82 20.58 6.22
CA ASN A 152 16.61 20.54 7.03
C ASN A 152 16.90 19.89 8.39
N CYS A 153 15.84 19.67 9.16
CA CYS A 153 15.85 19.10 10.51
C CYS A 153 16.54 17.73 10.58
N VAL A 154 16.39 16.91 9.54
CA VAL A 154 16.98 15.57 9.48
C VAL A 154 18.46 15.66 9.17
N SER A 155 18.86 16.39 8.12
CA SER A 155 20.28 16.51 7.76
C SER A 155 21.08 17.23 8.85
N SER A 156 20.49 18.23 9.52
CA SER A 156 21.16 18.96 10.59
C SER A 156 21.33 18.11 11.84
N SER A 157 20.28 17.35 12.21
CA SER A 157 20.34 16.41 13.33
C SER A 157 21.31 15.26 13.07
N ALA A 158 21.35 14.74 11.83
CA ALA A 158 22.29 13.71 11.45
C ALA A 158 23.75 14.18 11.60
N LEU A 159 24.07 15.37 11.06
CA LEU A 159 25.42 15.92 11.15
C LEU A 159 25.79 16.26 12.61
N TYR A 160 24.91 16.91 13.37
CA TYR A 160 25.16 17.20 14.78
C TYR A 160 25.41 15.90 15.57
N LEU A 161 24.59 14.87 15.39
CA LEU A 161 24.77 13.59 16.09
C LEU A 161 26.13 12.95 15.78
N ILE A 162 26.57 12.98 14.52
CA ILE A 162 27.89 12.48 14.10
C ILE A 162 29.00 13.25 14.84
N LEU A 163 28.96 14.57 14.83
CA LEU A 163 29.98 15.42 15.45
C LEU A 163 29.97 15.30 16.98
N ALA A 164 28.80 15.29 17.61
CA ALA A 164 28.66 15.15 19.06
C ALA A 164 29.24 13.83 19.55
N ARG A 165 28.98 12.73 18.83
CA ARG A 165 29.57 11.43 19.14
C ARG A 165 31.07 11.37 18.89
N ALA A 166 31.57 12.06 17.86
CA ALA A 166 33.01 12.20 17.65
C ALA A 166 33.70 12.99 18.78
N ALA A 167 32.99 13.94 19.38
CA ALA A 167 33.43 14.68 20.57
C ALA A 167 33.30 13.88 21.88
N GLY A 168 32.73 12.66 21.83
CA GLY A 168 32.56 11.80 23.01
C GLY A 168 31.28 12.06 23.82
N LEU A 169 30.34 12.87 23.32
CA LEU A 169 29.07 13.13 23.99
C LEU A 169 28.12 11.93 23.88
N ASP A 170 27.39 11.64 24.95
CA ASP A 170 26.23 10.74 24.93
C ASP A 170 25.05 11.45 24.25
N ALA A 171 25.02 11.35 22.92
CA ALA A 171 24.05 12.01 22.06
C ALA A 171 23.07 11.03 21.42
N GLY A 172 21.80 11.44 21.30
CA GLY A 172 20.73 10.67 20.67
C GLY A 172 19.77 11.54 19.85
N GLY A 173 18.84 10.90 19.15
CA GLY A 173 17.79 11.58 18.40
C GLY A 173 16.50 11.70 19.21
N VAL A 174 15.71 12.72 18.89
CA VAL A 174 14.31 12.82 19.30
C VAL A 174 13.47 13.10 18.07
N ILE A 175 12.36 12.39 17.97
CA ILE A 175 11.37 12.57 16.92
C ILE A 175 10.06 13.01 17.56
N THR A 176 9.42 13.96 16.93
CA THR A 176 8.04 14.37 17.19
C THR A 176 7.21 14.09 15.94
N LYS A 177 5.91 14.41 15.99
CA LYS A 177 5.02 14.20 14.86
C LYS A 177 5.50 14.89 13.56
N ASP A 178 6.06 16.10 13.69
CA ASP A 178 6.34 16.97 12.55
C ASP A 178 7.83 17.41 12.48
N HIS A 179 8.67 16.96 13.41
CA HIS A 179 10.06 17.44 13.53
C HIS A 179 11.01 16.41 14.16
N SER A 180 12.30 16.53 13.87
CA SER A 180 13.38 15.73 14.48
C SER A 180 14.51 16.64 14.97
N PHE A 181 15.06 16.35 16.15
CA PHE A 181 16.16 17.09 16.75
C PHE A 181 17.06 16.15 17.57
N CYS A 182 18.08 16.70 18.22
CA CYS A 182 19.03 15.91 19.02
C CYS A 182 18.91 16.19 20.51
N VAL A 183 19.37 15.22 21.30
CA VAL A 183 19.56 15.38 22.75
C VAL A 183 20.97 14.96 23.12
N ILE A 184 21.53 15.56 24.17
CA ILE A 184 22.72 15.03 24.86
C ILE A 184 22.42 14.80 26.34
N GLN A 185 23.11 13.83 26.92
CA GLN A 185 23.18 13.67 28.37
C GLN A 185 24.37 14.47 28.91
N ALA A 186 24.12 15.43 29.78
CA ALA A 186 25.14 16.25 30.46
C ALA A 186 24.96 16.12 31.98
N GLY A 187 25.70 15.19 32.59
CA GLY A 187 25.49 14.78 33.98
C GLY A 187 24.09 14.19 34.18
N ASP A 188 23.33 14.73 35.15
CA ASP A 188 21.95 14.29 35.44
C ASP A 188 20.89 14.95 34.55
N ARG A 189 21.29 15.84 33.62
CA ARG A 189 20.37 16.58 32.76
C ARG A 189 20.42 16.09 31.33
N THR A 190 19.26 15.92 30.71
CA THR A 190 19.13 15.81 29.26
C THR A 190 18.94 17.20 28.68
N ILE A 191 19.74 17.56 27.70
CA ILE A 191 19.70 18.86 27.02
C ILE A 191 19.17 18.66 25.61
N ASP A 192 18.19 19.47 25.22
CA ASP A 192 17.66 19.51 23.86
C ASP A 192 18.55 20.37 22.95
N ILE A 193 18.71 19.94 21.72
CA ILE A 193 19.47 20.64 20.70
C ILE A 193 18.62 20.73 19.44
N GLU A 194 18.12 21.94 19.21
CA GLU A 194 17.43 22.28 17.98
C GLU A 194 18.40 22.66 16.88
N THR A 195 18.87 21.61 16.20
CA THR A 195 20.00 21.64 15.24
C THR A 195 19.77 22.51 14.01
N THR A 196 18.56 23.02 13.80
CA THR A 196 18.23 23.91 12.69
C THR A 196 18.54 25.38 12.98
N ASN A 197 18.80 25.71 14.24
CA ASN A 197 19.02 27.06 14.72
C ASN A 197 20.40 27.16 15.42
N PRO A 198 21.26 28.13 15.05
CA PRO A 198 22.56 28.32 15.72
C PRO A 198 22.43 28.62 17.22
N PHE A 199 21.29 29.14 17.66
CA PHE A 199 20.97 29.37 19.09
C PHE A 199 20.11 28.25 19.69
N GLY A 200 19.98 27.13 19.00
CA GLY A 200 19.10 26.01 19.36
C GLY A 200 19.63 25.10 20.47
N PHE A 201 20.75 25.42 21.10
CA PHE A 201 21.25 24.67 22.25
C PHE A 201 20.52 25.08 23.54
N ASP A 202 19.91 24.11 24.22
CA ASP A 202 19.02 24.31 25.37
C ASP A 202 17.90 25.35 25.08
N PRO A 203 17.07 25.12 24.05
CA PRO A 203 16.13 26.13 23.54
C PRO A 203 15.07 26.57 24.56
N GLY A 204 14.79 25.74 25.57
CA GLY A 204 13.90 26.08 26.69
C GLY A 204 14.42 27.20 27.59
N SER A 205 15.73 27.49 27.56
CA SER A 205 16.38 28.50 28.41
C SER A 205 16.73 29.81 27.71
N LYS A 206 16.56 29.90 26.37
CA LYS A 206 16.99 31.06 25.56
C LYS A 206 15.82 31.75 24.85
N LYS A 207 15.76 33.08 24.97
CA LYS A 207 14.67 33.91 24.43
C LYS A 207 14.78 34.08 22.91
N GLU A 208 15.99 34.16 22.40
CA GLU A 208 16.36 34.35 20.99
C GLU A 208 15.91 33.18 20.11
N PHE A 209 15.82 31.98 20.69
CA PHE A 209 15.33 30.78 20.02
C PHE A 209 13.81 30.86 19.72
N GLN A 210 13.02 31.26 20.72
CA GLN A 210 11.55 31.29 20.62
C GLN A 210 11.05 32.23 19.50
N ASP A 211 11.76 33.34 19.27
CA ASP A 211 11.39 34.32 18.25
C ASP A 211 11.75 33.87 16.81
N SER A 212 12.73 32.98 16.65
CA SER A 212 13.32 32.64 15.35
C SER A 212 12.91 31.28 14.79
N PHE A 213 12.68 30.27 15.65
CA PHE A 213 12.43 28.89 15.21
C PHE A 213 11.22 28.76 14.28
N GLY A 214 10.03 29.17 14.74
CA GLY A 214 8.80 29.05 13.94
C GLY A 214 8.82 29.87 12.64
N ARG A 215 9.63 30.93 12.57
CA ARG A 215 9.80 31.74 11.36
C ARG A 215 10.67 31.06 10.31
N VAL A 216 11.71 30.35 10.74
CA VAL A 216 12.70 29.72 9.85
C VAL A 216 12.19 28.38 9.35
N THR A 217 11.60 27.57 10.23
CA THR A 217 11.23 26.19 9.91
C THR A 217 9.74 26.00 9.61
N GLY A 218 8.89 26.92 10.07
CA GLY A 218 7.43 26.78 9.99
C GLY A 218 6.82 25.80 11.00
N TYR A 219 7.63 25.19 11.88
CA TYR A 219 7.18 24.25 12.91
C TYR A 219 7.09 24.88 14.30
N SER A 220 6.29 24.26 15.17
CA SER A 220 6.19 24.64 16.58
C SER A 220 7.22 23.88 17.42
N TYR A 221 8.00 24.58 18.22
CA TYR A 221 8.91 23.95 19.19
C TYR A 221 8.11 23.18 20.25
N VAL A 222 8.54 21.96 20.56
CA VAL A 222 7.91 21.09 21.55
C VAL A 222 8.80 21.02 22.80
N PRO A 223 8.44 21.69 23.91
CA PRO A 223 9.26 21.71 25.11
C PRO A 223 9.35 20.33 25.80
N PRO A 224 10.39 20.06 26.60
CA PRO A 224 10.54 18.81 27.37
C PRO A 224 9.36 18.44 28.26
N SER A 225 8.58 19.42 28.70
CA SER A 225 7.39 19.18 29.51
C SER A 225 6.28 18.45 28.75
N ASP A 226 6.28 18.47 27.41
CA ASP A 226 5.32 17.76 26.58
C ASP A 226 5.82 16.36 26.17
N TYR A 227 5.98 15.48 27.17
CA TYR A 227 6.50 14.12 26.98
C TYR A 227 5.67 13.25 26.04
N ARG A 228 4.39 13.57 25.80
CA ARG A 228 3.49 12.73 24.99
C ARG A 228 3.75 12.84 23.49
N SER A 229 4.42 13.89 23.05
CA SER A 229 4.67 14.18 21.64
C SER A 229 6.13 13.92 21.22
N ARG A 230 6.95 13.35 22.10
CA ARG A 230 8.39 13.13 21.91
C ARG A 230 8.78 11.67 22.08
N GLU A 231 9.46 11.12 21.09
CA GLU A 231 10.04 9.77 21.11
C GLU A 231 11.57 9.86 21.03
N LYS A 232 12.28 9.30 22.03
CA LYS A 232 13.75 9.18 21.98
C LYS A 232 14.11 8.00 21.08
N VAL A 233 14.94 8.27 20.08
CA VAL A 233 15.39 7.29 19.09
C VAL A 233 16.91 7.18 19.06
N ASP A 234 17.39 6.02 18.63
CA ASP A 234 18.81 5.76 18.48
C ASP A 234 19.39 6.43 17.23
N GLY A 235 20.71 6.38 17.09
CA GLY A 235 21.38 6.93 15.92
C GLY A 235 21.00 6.25 14.60
N ARG A 236 20.61 4.96 14.63
CA ARG A 236 20.23 4.24 13.40
C ARG A 236 18.92 4.78 12.85
N HIS A 237 17.94 4.91 13.71
CA HIS A 237 16.63 5.45 13.38
C HIS A 237 16.76 6.89 12.87
N LEU A 238 17.60 7.73 13.50
CA LEU A 238 17.82 9.11 13.03
C LEU A 238 18.41 9.15 11.60
N MET A 239 19.36 8.27 11.25
CA MET A 239 19.86 8.20 9.88
C MET A 239 18.79 7.67 8.91
N ALA A 240 17.96 6.71 9.33
CA ALA A 240 16.90 6.14 8.51
C ALA A 240 15.85 7.20 8.08
N LEU A 241 15.71 8.31 8.83
CA LEU A 241 14.88 9.44 8.42
C LEU A 241 15.27 10.04 7.06
N ILE A 242 16.56 9.96 6.67
CA ILE A 242 17.02 10.40 5.35
C ILE A 242 16.33 9.56 4.26
N LEU A 243 16.28 8.24 4.44
CA LEU A 243 15.59 7.33 3.52
C LEU A 243 14.08 7.58 3.51
N TRP A 244 13.46 7.78 4.66
CA TRP A 244 12.00 8.02 4.74
C TRP A 244 11.57 9.33 4.07
N ASN A 245 12.32 10.40 4.27
CA ASN A 245 12.04 11.66 3.61
C ASN A 245 12.23 11.55 2.09
N ARG A 246 13.31 10.90 1.64
CA ARG A 246 13.51 10.61 0.21
C ARG A 246 12.38 9.73 -0.35
N ALA A 247 11.97 8.67 0.34
CA ALA A 247 10.86 7.81 -0.07
C ALA A 247 9.56 8.61 -0.22
N THR A 248 9.28 9.53 0.70
CA THR A 248 8.11 10.41 0.64
C THR A 248 8.15 11.34 -0.57
N LEU A 249 9.31 11.87 -0.94
CA LEU A 249 9.47 12.69 -2.16
C LEU A 249 9.28 11.86 -3.44
N LEU A 250 9.78 10.62 -3.45
CA LEU A 250 9.58 9.70 -4.57
C LEU A 250 8.09 9.36 -4.77
N GLU A 251 7.36 9.09 -3.71
CA GLU A 251 5.90 8.89 -3.80
C GLU A 251 5.16 10.11 -4.33
N ARG A 252 5.49 11.32 -3.84
CA ARG A 252 4.89 12.57 -4.34
C ARG A 252 5.11 12.77 -5.84
N SER A 253 6.12 12.12 -6.41
CA SER A 253 6.42 12.12 -7.85
C SER A 253 5.94 10.85 -8.58
N GLY A 254 5.18 9.98 -7.92
CA GLY A 254 4.65 8.74 -8.50
C GLY A 254 5.69 7.62 -8.65
N GLN A 255 6.88 7.76 -8.07
CA GLN A 255 7.97 6.79 -8.14
C GLN A 255 7.86 5.74 -7.03
N TRP A 256 6.69 5.08 -6.95
CA TRP A 256 6.30 4.16 -5.88
C TRP A 256 7.33 3.06 -5.59
N ALA A 257 7.85 2.46 -6.66
CA ALA A 257 8.75 1.33 -6.55
C ALA A 257 10.11 1.70 -5.96
N GLN A 258 10.59 2.90 -6.27
CA GLN A 258 11.83 3.44 -5.71
C GLN A 258 11.61 3.82 -4.24
N ALA A 259 10.43 4.35 -3.89
CA ALA A 259 10.06 4.60 -2.50
C ALA A 259 10.03 3.30 -1.66
N VAL A 260 9.53 2.19 -2.21
CA VAL A 260 9.58 0.87 -1.57
C VAL A 260 11.02 0.45 -1.32
N ALA A 261 11.92 0.57 -2.29
CA ALA A 261 13.32 0.19 -2.12
C ALA A 261 13.99 0.95 -0.97
N LEU A 262 13.76 2.27 -0.84
CA LEU A 262 14.28 3.05 0.29
C LEU A 262 13.65 2.65 1.63
N ALA A 263 12.37 2.28 1.64
CA ALA A 263 11.70 1.80 2.85
C ALA A 263 12.22 0.43 3.32
N VAL A 264 12.57 -0.45 2.37
CA VAL A 264 13.22 -1.73 2.64
C VAL A 264 14.59 -1.52 3.26
N ASP A 265 15.40 -0.61 2.71
CA ASP A 265 16.70 -0.26 3.26
C ASP A 265 16.57 0.34 4.67
N ALA A 266 15.58 1.20 4.89
CA ALA A 266 15.34 1.80 6.19
C ALA A 266 14.92 0.76 7.25
N TYR A 267 14.03 -0.16 6.89
CA TYR A 267 13.61 -1.26 7.76
C TYR A 267 14.77 -2.19 8.10
N ALA A 268 15.61 -2.53 7.11
CA ALA A 268 16.77 -3.39 7.35
C ALA A 268 17.84 -2.72 8.21
N TYR A 269 17.99 -1.39 8.13
CA TYR A 269 18.95 -0.64 8.93
C TYR A 269 18.49 -0.36 10.37
N SER A 270 17.19 -0.10 10.56
CA SER A 270 16.57 0.22 11.85
C SER A 270 15.28 -0.59 12.03
N PRO A 271 15.34 -1.90 12.35
CA PRO A 271 14.16 -2.76 12.42
C PRO A 271 13.36 -2.53 13.72
N ASP A 272 12.56 -1.47 13.72
CA ASP A 272 11.65 -1.10 14.80
C ASP A 272 10.18 -1.01 14.32
N PRO A 273 9.19 -0.99 15.23
CA PRO A 273 7.77 -0.91 14.84
C PRO A 273 7.42 0.32 13.97
N GLY A 274 8.13 1.43 14.12
CA GLY A 274 7.98 2.62 13.27
C GLY A 274 8.44 2.35 11.85
N SER A 275 9.64 1.79 11.69
CA SER A 275 10.17 1.39 10.38
C SER A 275 9.30 0.35 9.66
N GLN A 276 8.71 -0.60 10.41
CA GLN A 276 7.82 -1.62 9.86
C GLN A 276 6.54 -1.00 9.30
N ARG A 277 5.93 -0.06 10.04
CA ARG A 277 4.75 0.69 9.58
C ARG A 277 5.06 1.49 8.32
N GLN A 278 6.20 2.18 8.29
CA GLN A 278 6.64 2.93 7.12
C GLN A 278 6.82 2.02 5.89
N LEU A 279 7.45 0.85 6.06
CA LEU A 279 7.58 -0.15 5.01
C LEU A 279 6.21 -0.63 4.51
N GLU A 280 5.31 -1.00 5.43
CA GLU A 280 3.96 -1.44 5.09
C GLU A 280 3.19 -0.37 4.29
N ASP A 281 3.28 0.91 4.69
CA ASP A 281 2.64 2.02 3.97
C ASP A 281 3.14 2.14 2.53
N ARG A 282 4.46 2.01 2.30
CA ARG A 282 5.02 2.09 0.94
C ARG A 282 4.67 0.87 0.10
N LEU A 283 4.67 -0.32 0.69
CA LEU A 283 4.20 -1.55 0.03
C LEU A 283 2.73 -1.42 -0.38
N TYR A 284 1.89 -0.93 0.54
CA TYR A 284 0.47 -0.70 0.31
C TYR A 284 0.23 0.32 -0.82
N ASN A 285 0.89 1.48 -0.76
CA ASN A 285 0.73 2.52 -1.77
C ASN A 285 1.19 2.05 -3.15
N ASN A 286 2.31 1.34 -3.22
CA ASN A 286 2.81 0.77 -4.46
C ASN A 286 1.84 -0.26 -5.06
N ALA A 287 1.34 -1.19 -4.24
CA ALA A 287 0.34 -2.15 -4.69
C ALA A 287 -0.95 -1.45 -5.13
N GLY A 288 -1.42 -0.46 -4.36
CA GLY A 288 -2.57 0.36 -4.70
C GLY A 288 -2.43 1.07 -6.05
N ALA A 289 -1.24 1.59 -6.37
CA ALA A 289 -0.96 2.19 -7.68
C ALA A 289 -1.09 1.15 -8.82
N LEU A 290 -0.50 -0.04 -8.67
CA LEU A 290 -0.64 -1.12 -9.65
C LEU A 290 -2.11 -1.54 -9.84
N LEU A 291 -2.86 -1.65 -8.75
CA LEU A 291 -4.29 -1.97 -8.79
C LEU A 291 -5.09 -0.87 -9.51
N ASN A 292 -4.83 0.41 -9.21
CA ASN A 292 -5.51 1.51 -9.88
C ASN A 292 -5.26 1.53 -11.40
N GLU A 293 -4.07 1.12 -11.84
CA GLU A 293 -3.70 0.96 -13.26
C GLU A 293 -4.22 -0.35 -13.88
N LYS A 294 -4.99 -1.15 -13.14
CA LYS A 294 -5.49 -2.47 -13.54
C LYS A 294 -4.39 -3.50 -13.83
N ARG A 295 -3.21 -3.31 -13.25
CA ARG A 295 -2.05 -4.19 -13.38
C ARG A 295 -2.08 -5.29 -12.33
N TRP A 296 -3.21 -5.98 -12.23
CA TRP A 296 -3.51 -6.98 -11.18
C TRP A 296 -2.49 -8.12 -11.16
N ARG A 297 -2.07 -8.57 -12.35
CA ARG A 297 -1.11 -9.68 -12.54
C ARG A 297 0.31 -9.31 -12.11
N GLU A 298 0.62 -8.02 -11.96
CA GLU A 298 1.87 -7.54 -11.37
C GLU A 298 1.71 -7.28 -9.86
N ALA A 299 0.55 -6.73 -9.46
CA ALA A 299 0.25 -6.42 -8.07
C ALA A 299 0.22 -7.67 -7.17
N LEU A 300 -0.40 -8.76 -7.63
CA LEU A 300 -0.54 -9.98 -6.83
C LEU A 300 0.80 -10.61 -6.44
N PRO A 301 1.70 -10.97 -7.37
CA PRO A 301 2.99 -11.57 -6.99
C PRO A 301 3.85 -10.61 -6.16
N PHE A 302 3.75 -9.29 -6.39
CA PHE A 302 4.39 -8.29 -5.54
C PHE A 302 3.89 -8.36 -4.09
N LEU A 303 2.57 -8.37 -3.88
CA LEU A 303 1.94 -8.45 -2.57
C LEU A 303 2.25 -9.78 -1.85
N GLU A 304 2.14 -10.90 -2.54
CA GLU A 304 2.42 -12.22 -1.98
C GLU A 304 3.87 -12.33 -1.52
N ARG A 305 4.81 -11.79 -2.31
CA ARG A 305 6.21 -11.75 -1.92
C ARG A 305 6.48 -10.80 -0.76
N ALA A 306 5.87 -9.62 -0.76
CA ALA A 306 5.99 -8.67 0.34
C ALA A 306 5.48 -9.28 1.67
N ILE A 307 4.33 -9.95 1.63
CA ILE A 307 3.76 -10.69 2.77
C ILE A 307 4.70 -11.82 3.21
N GLY A 308 5.26 -12.57 2.26
CA GLY A 308 6.20 -13.64 2.56
C GLY A 308 7.51 -13.17 3.21
N LEU A 309 8.00 -11.98 2.85
CA LEU A 309 9.25 -11.42 3.36
C LEU A 309 9.09 -10.65 4.68
N TYR A 310 8.01 -9.89 4.82
CA TYR A 310 7.83 -8.92 5.92
C TYR A 310 6.69 -9.28 6.87
N GLY A 311 6.01 -10.40 6.62
CA GLY A 311 4.89 -10.89 7.40
C GLY A 311 3.53 -10.39 6.88
N PRO A 312 2.44 -11.05 7.32
CA PRO A 312 1.10 -10.68 6.92
C PRO A 312 0.66 -9.37 7.57
N SER A 313 -0.14 -8.61 6.82
CA SER A 313 -0.87 -7.45 7.31
C SER A 313 -2.28 -7.50 6.71
N THR A 314 -3.30 -7.16 7.50
CA THR A 314 -4.68 -7.10 7.03
C THR A 314 -4.84 -6.17 5.83
N ARG A 315 -4.03 -5.11 5.74
CA ARG A 315 -4.04 -4.17 4.60
C ARG A 315 -3.47 -4.82 3.34
N LEU A 316 -2.32 -5.48 3.44
CA LEU A 316 -1.67 -6.13 2.29
C LEU A 316 -2.47 -7.35 1.82
N GLU A 317 -2.97 -8.16 2.74
CA GLU A 317 -3.84 -9.31 2.44
C GLU A 317 -5.14 -8.87 1.76
N GLY A 318 -5.72 -7.76 2.22
CA GLY A 318 -6.89 -7.15 1.59
C GLY A 318 -6.63 -6.76 0.14
N LEU A 319 -5.50 -6.11 -0.16
CA LEU A 319 -5.12 -5.79 -1.54
C LEU A 319 -4.84 -7.04 -2.37
N ALA A 320 -4.24 -8.09 -1.78
CA ALA A 320 -3.97 -9.34 -2.47
C ALA A 320 -5.27 -10.05 -2.85
N GLY A 321 -6.25 -10.07 -1.95
CA GLY A 321 -7.60 -10.56 -2.23
C GLY A 321 -8.28 -9.80 -3.36
N GLN A 322 -8.18 -8.47 -3.38
CA GLN A 322 -8.69 -7.64 -4.47
C GLN A 322 -8.01 -7.95 -5.81
N ALA A 323 -6.68 -8.13 -5.82
CA ALA A 323 -5.93 -8.49 -7.02
C ALA A 323 -6.38 -9.85 -7.57
N ARG A 324 -6.52 -10.87 -6.71
CA ARG A 324 -7.01 -12.21 -7.10
C ARG A 324 -8.42 -12.16 -7.68
N LEU A 325 -9.31 -11.43 -7.01
CA LEU A 325 -10.68 -11.24 -7.50
C LEU A 325 -10.71 -10.57 -8.88
N ALA A 326 -9.88 -9.55 -9.10
CA ALA A 326 -9.80 -8.86 -10.39
C ALA A 326 -9.23 -9.76 -11.49
N ILE A 327 -8.23 -10.59 -11.19
CA ILE A 327 -7.67 -11.58 -12.13
C ILE A 327 -8.75 -12.60 -12.51
N LEU A 328 -9.45 -13.16 -11.52
CA LEU A 328 -10.54 -14.11 -11.77
C LEU A 328 -11.64 -13.47 -12.63
N ALA A 329 -12.02 -12.22 -12.35
CA ALA A 329 -13.01 -11.50 -13.14
C ALA A 329 -12.57 -11.30 -14.61
N ASP A 330 -11.29 -11.02 -14.88
CA ASP A 330 -10.75 -10.94 -16.24
C ASP A 330 -10.75 -12.30 -16.95
N GLU A 331 -10.38 -13.36 -16.24
CA GLU A 331 -10.36 -14.71 -16.79
C GLU A 331 -11.76 -15.21 -17.15
N LEU A 332 -12.75 -14.89 -16.30
CA LEU A 332 -14.15 -15.23 -16.53
C LEU A 332 -14.74 -14.58 -17.79
N GLU A 333 -14.19 -13.48 -18.31
CA GLU A 333 -14.62 -12.91 -19.59
C GLU A 333 -14.21 -13.79 -20.78
N LEU A 334 -13.10 -14.51 -20.65
CA LEU A 334 -12.51 -15.31 -21.71
C LEU A 334 -12.94 -16.79 -21.65
N MET A 335 -13.31 -17.28 -20.48
CA MET A 335 -13.79 -18.64 -20.28
C MET A 335 -15.19 -18.86 -20.86
N ASP A 336 -15.48 -20.11 -21.21
CA ASP A 336 -16.86 -20.56 -21.37
C ASP A 336 -17.59 -20.53 -20.01
N PRO A 337 -18.91 -20.33 -19.97
CA PRO A 337 -19.60 -20.12 -18.70
C PRO A 337 -19.54 -21.30 -17.73
N ARG A 338 -19.43 -22.54 -18.23
CA ARG A 338 -19.40 -23.75 -17.38
C ARG A 338 -18.05 -23.89 -16.69
N SER A 339 -16.96 -23.73 -17.44
CA SER A 339 -15.61 -23.63 -16.87
C SER A 339 -15.51 -22.46 -15.89
N GLY A 340 -16.15 -21.33 -16.20
CA GLY A 340 -16.20 -20.18 -15.31
C GLY A 340 -16.89 -20.47 -13.97
N ILE A 341 -18.02 -21.18 -13.97
CA ILE A 341 -18.70 -21.62 -12.74
C ILE A 341 -17.79 -22.52 -11.90
N ALA A 342 -17.06 -23.44 -12.53
CA ALA A 342 -16.10 -24.31 -11.84
C ALA A 342 -14.95 -23.50 -11.21
N ALA A 343 -14.35 -22.57 -11.97
CA ALA A 343 -13.30 -21.70 -11.45
C ALA A 343 -13.75 -20.84 -10.24
N ILE A 344 -15.00 -20.38 -10.24
CA ILE A 344 -15.57 -19.65 -9.10
C ILE A 344 -15.75 -20.57 -7.88
N ALA A 345 -16.15 -21.82 -8.09
CA ALA A 345 -16.26 -22.81 -7.02
C ALA A 345 -14.89 -23.12 -6.40
N ASP A 346 -13.87 -23.36 -7.23
CA ASP A 346 -12.50 -23.60 -6.79
C ASP A 346 -11.96 -22.41 -5.99
N ALA A 347 -12.18 -21.18 -6.47
CA ALA A 347 -11.77 -19.96 -5.77
C ALA A 347 -12.48 -19.78 -4.42
N TRP A 348 -13.75 -20.17 -4.32
CA TRP A 348 -14.51 -20.16 -3.06
C TRP A 348 -13.98 -21.19 -2.06
N GLU A 349 -13.69 -22.41 -2.51
CA GLU A 349 -13.15 -23.47 -1.66
C GLU A 349 -11.77 -23.13 -1.11
N GLN A 350 -10.96 -22.41 -1.90
CA GLN A 350 -9.66 -21.89 -1.48
C GLN A 350 -9.74 -20.63 -0.60
N GLY A 351 -10.94 -20.12 -0.33
CA GLY A 351 -11.15 -18.90 0.46
C GLY A 351 -10.67 -17.61 -0.22
N LEU A 352 -10.49 -17.63 -1.55
CA LEU A 352 -9.99 -16.48 -2.32
C LEU A 352 -11.07 -15.42 -2.58
N VAL A 353 -12.33 -15.80 -2.49
CA VAL A 353 -13.48 -14.91 -2.65
C VAL A 353 -14.40 -15.04 -1.44
N ASP A 354 -14.90 -13.91 -0.95
CA ASP A 354 -15.95 -13.93 0.06
C ASP A 354 -17.31 -14.26 -0.56
N ARG A 355 -18.32 -14.46 0.29
CA ARG A 355 -19.66 -14.88 -0.13
C ARG A 355 -20.30 -13.88 -1.09
N LYS A 356 -20.13 -12.59 -0.81
CA LYS A 356 -20.74 -11.52 -1.60
C LYS A 356 -20.18 -11.54 -3.02
N HIS A 357 -18.85 -11.55 -3.14
CA HIS A 357 -18.18 -11.59 -4.43
C HIS A 357 -18.44 -12.90 -5.18
N ARG A 358 -18.49 -14.04 -4.48
CA ARG A 358 -18.91 -15.32 -5.07
C ARG A 358 -20.29 -15.22 -5.72
N ASP A 359 -21.28 -14.70 -4.99
CA ASP A 359 -22.66 -14.62 -5.49
C ASP A 359 -22.77 -13.67 -6.70
N GLU A 360 -21.98 -12.60 -6.74
CA GLU A 360 -21.88 -11.67 -7.88
C GLU A 360 -21.23 -12.32 -9.11
N LEU A 361 -20.13 -13.06 -8.92
CA LEU A 361 -19.45 -13.80 -9.98
C LEU A 361 -20.33 -14.92 -10.54
N LEU A 362 -21.02 -15.68 -9.68
CA LEU A 362 -21.97 -16.71 -10.09
C LEU A 362 -23.14 -16.10 -10.87
N ALA A 363 -23.66 -14.94 -10.43
CA ALA A 363 -24.71 -14.24 -11.18
C ALA A 363 -24.26 -13.85 -12.59
N TYR A 364 -23.01 -13.43 -12.74
CA TYR A 364 -22.43 -13.16 -14.05
C TYR A 364 -22.30 -14.44 -14.90
N ALA A 365 -21.69 -15.50 -14.36
CA ALA A 365 -21.40 -16.72 -15.10
C ALA A 365 -22.69 -17.45 -15.53
N TYR A 366 -23.66 -17.62 -14.63
CA TYR A 366 -24.97 -18.19 -14.96
C TYR A 366 -25.79 -17.30 -15.89
N GLY A 367 -25.57 -15.98 -15.87
CA GLY A 367 -26.14 -15.09 -16.87
C GLY A 367 -25.66 -15.39 -18.28
N ARG A 368 -24.35 -15.58 -18.45
CA ARG A 368 -23.77 -15.98 -19.74
C ARG A 368 -24.24 -17.37 -20.14
N LEU A 369 -24.23 -18.33 -19.22
CA LEU A 369 -24.73 -19.68 -19.48
C LEU A 369 -26.19 -19.65 -19.94
N ALA A 370 -27.05 -18.89 -19.27
CA ALA A 370 -28.45 -18.78 -19.64
C ALA A 370 -28.63 -18.20 -21.05
N GLU A 371 -27.79 -17.25 -21.45
CA GLU A 371 -27.82 -16.68 -22.80
C GLU A 371 -27.34 -17.70 -23.86
N ASP A 372 -26.28 -18.45 -23.57
CA ASP A 372 -25.79 -19.52 -24.44
C ASP A 372 -26.86 -20.61 -24.61
N GLU A 373 -27.46 -21.09 -23.51
CA GLU A 373 -28.54 -22.07 -23.52
C GLU A 373 -29.79 -21.54 -24.21
N ARG A 374 -30.11 -20.24 -24.07
CA ARG A 374 -31.22 -19.58 -24.77
C ARG A 374 -31.08 -19.67 -26.28
N SER A 375 -29.86 -19.54 -26.78
CA SER A 375 -29.59 -19.55 -28.23
C SER A 375 -29.84 -20.91 -28.88
N VAL A 376 -29.81 -21.99 -28.10
CA VAL A 376 -29.98 -23.37 -28.57
C VAL A 376 -31.35 -23.93 -28.18
N GLY A 377 -31.72 -23.82 -26.90
CA GLY A 377 -32.91 -24.44 -26.30
C GLY A 377 -34.02 -23.47 -25.91
N GLY A 378 -33.94 -22.20 -26.33
CA GLY A 378 -34.96 -21.19 -26.06
C GLY A 378 -35.05 -20.76 -24.59
N TRP A 379 -36.11 -20.07 -24.22
CA TRP A 379 -36.23 -19.50 -22.87
C TRP A 379 -36.35 -20.53 -21.74
N SER A 380 -36.78 -21.76 -22.05
CA SER A 380 -36.85 -22.85 -21.07
C SER A 380 -35.46 -23.28 -20.59
N ALA A 381 -34.53 -23.52 -21.53
CA ALA A 381 -33.15 -23.90 -21.20
C ALA A 381 -32.42 -22.78 -20.44
N ALA A 382 -32.64 -21.52 -20.84
CA ALA A 382 -32.14 -20.35 -20.13
C ALA A 382 -32.65 -20.29 -18.68
N TRP A 383 -33.95 -20.54 -18.48
CA TRP A 383 -34.55 -20.54 -17.13
C TRP A 383 -34.01 -21.67 -16.27
N GLU A 384 -33.80 -22.87 -16.83
CA GLU A 384 -33.20 -24.01 -16.12
C GLU A 384 -31.79 -23.69 -15.63
N ALA A 385 -30.94 -23.12 -16.49
CA ALA A 385 -29.60 -22.68 -16.10
C ALA A 385 -29.64 -21.67 -14.94
N LEU A 386 -30.58 -20.72 -14.96
CA LEU A 386 -30.72 -19.73 -13.90
C LEU A 386 -31.25 -20.31 -12.59
N LYS A 387 -32.09 -21.35 -12.64
CA LYS A 387 -32.51 -22.09 -11.43
C LYS A 387 -31.32 -22.79 -10.75
N GLN A 388 -30.42 -23.39 -11.54
CA GLN A 388 -29.18 -23.94 -11.00
C GLN A 388 -28.32 -22.84 -10.35
N GLY A 389 -28.23 -21.67 -10.98
CA GLY A 389 -27.57 -20.52 -10.39
C GLY A 389 -28.18 -20.08 -9.06
N MET A 390 -29.51 -20.00 -8.97
CA MET A 390 -30.21 -19.70 -7.73
C MET A 390 -29.97 -20.76 -6.65
N ALA A 391 -29.84 -22.03 -7.01
CA ALA A 391 -29.47 -23.08 -6.05
C ALA A 391 -28.02 -22.90 -5.55
N ALA A 392 -27.09 -22.51 -6.42
CA ALA A 392 -25.69 -22.28 -6.08
C ALA A 392 -25.48 -20.98 -5.24
N ALA A 393 -26.31 -19.96 -5.47
CA ALA A 393 -26.29 -18.67 -4.78
C ALA A 393 -27.71 -18.22 -4.35
N PRO A 394 -28.29 -18.83 -3.30
CA PRO A 394 -29.70 -18.60 -2.90
C PRO A 394 -30.04 -17.17 -2.47
N GLN A 395 -29.03 -16.38 -2.09
CA GLN A 395 -29.22 -14.99 -1.66
C GLN A 395 -29.04 -13.98 -2.80
N SER A 396 -28.72 -14.43 -4.01
CA SER A 396 -28.52 -13.55 -5.16
C SER A 396 -29.85 -13.02 -5.71
N SER A 397 -30.20 -11.80 -5.34
CA SER A 397 -31.36 -11.09 -5.89
C SER A 397 -31.28 -10.86 -7.41
N GLN A 398 -30.06 -10.79 -7.94
CA GLN A 398 -29.80 -10.65 -9.38
C GLN A 398 -30.18 -11.93 -10.12
N LEU A 399 -29.76 -13.10 -9.65
CA LEU A 399 -30.14 -14.38 -10.23
C LEU A 399 -31.64 -14.62 -10.16
N ALA A 400 -32.27 -14.32 -9.02
CA ALA A 400 -33.72 -14.42 -8.87
C ALA A 400 -34.47 -13.56 -9.90
N ARG A 401 -34.03 -12.32 -10.13
CA ARG A 401 -34.63 -11.42 -11.13
C ARG A 401 -34.45 -11.94 -12.56
N MET A 402 -33.26 -12.46 -12.87
CA MET A 402 -32.97 -13.03 -14.19
C MET A 402 -33.82 -14.27 -14.44
N ALA A 403 -33.91 -15.18 -13.47
CA ALA A 403 -34.73 -16.39 -13.55
C ALA A 403 -36.20 -16.06 -13.76
N GLU A 404 -36.75 -15.08 -13.02
CA GLU A 404 -38.14 -14.65 -13.21
C GLU A 404 -38.38 -14.03 -14.59
N THR A 405 -37.40 -13.30 -15.12
CA THR A 405 -37.50 -12.73 -16.48
C THR A 405 -37.49 -13.84 -17.53
N ALA A 406 -36.59 -14.82 -17.41
CA ALA A 406 -36.54 -15.97 -18.32
C ALA A 406 -37.84 -16.79 -18.25
N ARG A 407 -38.38 -17.02 -17.04
CA ARG A 407 -39.67 -17.68 -16.81
C ARG A 407 -40.79 -16.96 -17.57
N LYS A 408 -40.92 -15.64 -17.39
CA LYS A 408 -41.96 -14.85 -18.08
C LYS A 408 -41.83 -14.92 -19.60
N ASN A 409 -40.61 -14.80 -20.12
CA ASN A 409 -40.37 -14.88 -21.55
C ASN A 409 -40.71 -16.26 -22.13
N TRP A 410 -40.38 -17.34 -21.40
CA TRP A 410 -40.79 -18.68 -21.75
C TRP A 410 -42.33 -18.82 -21.74
N THR A 411 -43.00 -18.27 -20.73
CA THR A 411 -44.48 -18.21 -20.70
C THR A 411 -45.06 -17.54 -21.94
N TYR A 412 -44.49 -16.41 -22.39
CA TYR A 412 -44.93 -15.76 -23.62
C TYR A 412 -44.59 -16.54 -24.89
N GLU A 413 -43.44 -17.19 -24.95
CA GLU A 413 -43.05 -18.05 -26.08
C GLU A 413 -44.06 -19.19 -26.28
N ILE A 414 -44.43 -19.85 -25.19
CA ILE A 414 -45.41 -20.94 -25.17
C ILE A 414 -46.81 -20.44 -25.56
N HIS A 415 -47.25 -19.30 -25.00
CA HIS A 415 -48.53 -18.68 -25.37
C HIS A 415 -48.60 -18.32 -26.87
N ASN A 416 -47.51 -17.75 -27.42
CA ASN A 416 -47.46 -17.40 -28.83
C ASN A 416 -47.52 -18.66 -29.73
N ARG A 417 -46.82 -19.74 -29.34
CA ARG A 417 -46.90 -21.02 -30.05
C ARG A 417 -48.31 -21.60 -30.02
N PHE A 418 -48.98 -21.54 -28.88
CA PHE A 418 -50.39 -21.90 -28.75
C PHE A 418 -51.28 -21.07 -29.68
N ALA A 419 -51.13 -19.74 -29.66
CA ALA A 419 -51.97 -18.85 -30.45
C ALA A 419 -51.83 -19.11 -31.96
N ILE A 420 -50.62 -19.42 -32.44
CA ILE A 420 -50.37 -19.80 -33.83
C ILE A 420 -51.15 -21.08 -34.18
N LEU A 421 -50.94 -22.17 -33.42
CA LEU A 421 -51.61 -23.46 -33.66
C LEU A 421 -53.14 -23.35 -33.57
N TYR A 422 -53.63 -22.60 -32.58
CA TYR A 422 -55.06 -22.39 -32.39
C TYR A 422 -55.68 -21.61 -33.56
N ASN A 423 -55.02 -20.56 -34.04
CA ASN A 423 -55.50 -19.76 -35.17
C ASN A 423 -55.46 -20.53 -36.50
N GLU A 424 -54.55 -21.49 -36.64
CA GLU A 424 -54.50 -22.41 -37.78
C GLU A 424 -55.55 -23.54 -37.72
N GLY A 425 -56.31 -23.63 -36.63
CA GLY A 425 -57.32 -24.68 -36.41
C GLY A 425 -56.75 -25.99 -35.86
N ASN A 426 -55.46 -26.04 -35.52
CA ASN A 426 -54.76 -27.20 -34.99
C ASN A 426 -55.02 -27.37 -33.47
N TYR A 427 -56.29 -27.49 -33.07
CA TYR A 427 -56.69 -27.41 -31.66
C TYR A 427 -56.12 -28.53 -30.78
N GLN A 428 -56.00 -29.75 -31.30
CA GLN A 428 -55.42 -30.87 -30.56
C GLN A 428 -53.94 -30.63 -30.22
N GLU A 429 -53.17 -30.13 -31.19
CA GLU A 429 -51.76 -29.77 -30.98
C GLU A 429 -51.61 -28.56 -30.06
N ALA A 430 -52.47 -27.54 -30.23
CA ALA A 430 -52.50 -26.38 -29.33
C ALA A 430 -52.75 -26.80 -27.87
N PHE A 431 -53.70 -27.72 -27.65
CA PHE A 431 -53.97 -28.28 -26.32
C PHE A 431 -52.78 -29.06 -25.77
N ALA A 432 -52.18 -29.94 -26.59
CA ALA A 432 -51.01 -30.74 -26.19
C ALA A 432 -49.82 -29.88 -25.76
N VAL A 433 -49.55 -28.77 -26.46
CA VAL A 433 -48.49 -27.81 -26.07
C VAL A 433 -48.77 -27.19 -24.70
N MET A 434 -50.03 -26.88 -24.38
CA MET A 434 -50.39 -26.36 -23.05
C MET A 434 -50.31 -27.43 -21.96
N GLU A 435 -50.70 -28.67 -22.25
CA GLU A 435 -50.55 -29.77 -21.30
C GLU A 435 -49.07 -30.00 -20.96
N GLU A 436 -48.19 -30.03 -21.97
CA GLU A 436 -46.74 -30.12 -21.76
C GLU A 436 -46.23 -28.95 -20.90
N ALA A 437 -46.62 -27.72 -21.23
CA ALA A 437 -46.19 -26.54 -20.47
C ALA A 437 -46.70 -26.54 -19.01
N LEU A 438 -47.90 -27.07 -18.76
CA LEU A 438 -48.45 -27.24 -17.43
C LEU A 438 -47.76 -28.33 -16.62
N THR A 439 -47.09 -29.30 -17.24
CA THR A 439 -46.23 -30.24 -16.49
C THR A 439 -45.01 -29.53 -15.88
N VAL A 440 -44.50 -28.51 -16.55
CA VAL A 440 -43.33 -27.73 -16.12
C VAL A 440 -43.73 -26.60 -15.18
N LEU A 441 -44.87 -25.94 -15.42
CA LEU A 441 -45.39 -24.85 -14.58
C LEU A 441 -46.90 -25.00 -14.29
N PRO A 442 -47.28 -25.94 -13.39
CA PRO A 442 -48.68 -26.28 -13.14
C PRO A 442 -49.57 -25.13 -12.64
N GLY A 443 -48.95 -24.14 -12.00
CA GLY A 443 -49.64 -22.98 -11.42
C GLY A 443 -49.93 -21.85 -12.40
N GLU A 444 -49.34 -21.85 -13.61
CA GLU A 444 -49.43 -20.72 -14.52
C GLU A 444 -50.87 -20.53 -15.01
N ARG A 445 -51.40 -19.33 -14.79
CA ARG A 445 -52.81 -19.05 -15.11
C ARG A 445 -53.00 -18.98 -16.62
N LEU A 446 -52.07 -18.33 -17.33
CA LEU A 446 -52.17 -18.16 -18.78
C LEU A 446 -52.29 -19.51 -19.49
N PHE A 447 -51.45 -20.48 -19.12
CA PHE A 447 -51.48 -21.82 -19.71
C PHE A 447 -52.79 -22.57 -19.43
N ARG A 448 -53.36 -22.42 -18.23
CA ARG A 448 -54.66 -23.04 -17.90
C ARG A 448 -55.82 -22.43 -18.71
N ASP A 449 -55.81 -21.11 -18.86
CA ASP A 449 -56.82 -20.37 -19.61
C ASP A 449 -56.74 -20.73 -21.12
N ASP A 450 -55.53 -20.83 -21.67
CA ASP A 450 -55.28 -21.26 -23.05
C ASP A 450 -55.67 -22.74 -23.28
N ALA A 451 -55.28 -23.65 -22.38
CA ALA A 451 -55.65 -25.07 -22.44
C ALA A 451 -57.17 -25.27 -22.44
N ALA A 452 -57.88 -24.56 -21.55
CA ALA A 452 -59.34 -24.62 -21.48
C ALA A 452 -60.00 -24.09 -22.77
N THR A 453 -59.37 -23.12 -23.43
CA THR A 453 -59.83 -22.56 -24.69
C THR A 453 -59.68 -23.56 -25.84
N ALA A 454 -58.51 -24.20 -25.99
CA ALA A 454 -58.32 -25.28 -26.97
C ALA A 454 -59.23 -26.48 -26.73
N LEU A 455 -59.42 -26.91 -25.47
CA LEU A 455 -60.26 -28.06 -25.15
C LEU A 455 -61.73 -27.85 -25.58
N LYS A 456 -62.25 -26.63 -25.45
CA LYS A 456 -63.59 -26.26 -25.94
C LYS A 456 -63.67 -26.37 -27.47
N ALA A 457 -62.62 -25.94 -28.18
CA ALA A 457 -62.58 -26.02 -29.64
C ALA A 457 -62.45 -27.47 -30.18
N ILE A 458 -61.85 -28.39 -29.41
CA ILE A 458 -61.76 -29.83 -29.76
C ILE A 458 -63.11 -30.55 -29.60
N LYS A 459 -63.95 -30.10 -28.66
CA LYS A 459 -65.27 -30.69 -28.37
C LYS A 459 -66.39 -29.71 -28.73
N PRO A 460 -66.59 -29.40 -30.02
CA PRO A 460 -67.56 -28.41 -30.48
C PRO A 460 -69.00 -28.76 -30.13
#